data_AF-C6BUE2-F1
#
_entry.id   AF-C6BUE2-F1
#
_cell.length_a   1.000
_cell.length_b   1.000
_cell.length_c   1.000
_cell.angle_alpha   90.00
_cell.angle_beta   90.00
_cell.angle_gamma   90.00
#
_symmetry.space_group_name_H-M   'P 1'
#
loop_
_entity.id
_entity.type
_entity.pdbx_description
1 polymer ?
#
loop_
_entity_poly.entity_id
_entity_poly.type
_entity_poly.pdbx_seq_one_letter_code
_entity_poly.pdbx_strand_id
1 'polypeptide(L)' 'MTTVVPPCELTRKAIKWISEQHSETGKPLKSLLEEAAMRFNLSPKDMEFMERFYAENNGEAPDC' A
#
# COMPACT_ATOMS: atom_id res chain seq x y z
N MET A 1 -11.67 21.06 2.45
CA MET A 1 -10.35 20.88 3.10
C MET A 1 -10.14 19.39 3.27
N THR A 2 -9.34 18.76 2.42
CA THR A 2 -9.05 17.34 2.58
C THR A 2 -8.07 17.21 3.73
N THR A 3 -8.56 16.73 4.88
CA THR A 3 -7.69 16.33 5.98
C THR A 3 -6.99 15.06 5.52
N VAL A 4 -5.89 15.23 4.77
CA VAL A 4 -4.94 14.14 4.58
C VAL A 4 -4.35 13.93 5.96
N VAL A 5 -5.00 13.05 6.73
CA VAL A 5 -4.43 12.51 7.97
C VAL A 5 -2.98 12.18 7.65
N PRO A 6 -1.99 12.72 8.38
CA PRO A 6 -0.61 12.45 8.06
C PRO A 6 -0.45 10.93 8.14
N PRO A 7 -0.08 10.24 7.03
CA PRO A 7 0.08 8.80 7.07
C PRO A 7 1.06 8.50 8.19
N CYS A 8 0.71 7.55 9.06
CA CYS A 8 1.57 7.18 10.17
C CYS A 8 2.95 6.80 9.64
N GLU A 9 4.00 6.96 10.44
CA GLU A 9 5.37 6.68 9.99
C GLU A 9 5.52 5.26 9.41
N LEU A 10 4.73 4.31 9.91
CA LEU A 10 4.65 2.94 9.42
C LEU A 10 4.13 2.88 7.98
N THR A 11 3.05 3.61 7.65
CA THR A 11 2.50 3.70 6.29
C THR A 11 3.52 4.30 5.31
N ARG A 12 4.26 5.34 5.71
CA ARG A 12 5.34 5.90 4.86
C ARG A 12 6.46 4.89 4.62
N LYS A 13 6.88 4.17 5.66
CA LYS A 13 7.90 3.11 5.54
C LYS A 13 7.42 1.96 4.68
N ALA A 14 6.15 1.57 4.80
CA ALA A 14 5.51 0.55 4.00
C ALA A 14 5.49 0.94 2.52
N ILE A 15 5.03 2.14 2.17
CA ILE A 15 5.02 2.65 0.78
C ILE A 15 6.42 2.60 0.17
N LYS A 16 7.43 3.07 0.91
CA LYS A 16 8.83 3.06 0.44
C LYS A 16 9.30 1.63 0.17
N TRP A 17 9.06 0.73 1.12
CA TRP A 17 9.46 -0.68 0.99
C TRP A 17 8.75 -1.38 -0.17
N ILE A 18 7.45 -1.13 -0.36
CA ILE A 18 6.68 -1.66 -1.49
C ILE A 18 7.28 -1.16 -2.81
N SER A 19 7.63 0.12 -2.91
CA SER A 19 8.24 0.67 -4.13
C SER A 19 9.60 0.03 -4.45
N GLU A 20 10.41 -0.22 -3.43
CA GLU A 20 11.70 -0.91 -3.55
C GLU A 20 11.48 -2.36 -4.01
N GLN A 21 10.61 -3.10 -3.34
CA GLN A 21 10.33 -4.50 -3.66
C GLN A 21 9.64 -4.70 -5.01
N HIS A 22 8.76 -3.78 -5.40
CA HIS A 22 8.13 -3.80 -6.71
C HIS A 22 9.18 -3.61 -7.80
N SER A 23 10.13 -2.69 -7.61
CA SER A 23 11.24 -2.49 -8.55
C SER A 23 12.20 -3.69 -8.60
N GLU A 24 12.44 -4.36 -7.48
CA GLU A 24 13.40 -5.48 -7.43
C GLU A 24 12.79 -6.80 -7.91
N THR A 25 11.55 -7.09 -7.54
CA THR A 25 10.93 -8.41 -7.79
C THR A 25 9.90 -8.37 -8.92
N GLY A 26 9.34 -7.20 -9.26
CA GLY A 26 8.22 -7.11 -10.20
C GLY A 26 6.93 -7.75 -9.67
N LYS A 27 6.84 -7.97 -8.36
CA LYS A 27 5.65 -8.57 -7.70
C LYS A 27 4.44 -7.64 -7.81
N PRO A 28 3.21 -8.20 -7.83
CA PRO A 28 2.00 -7.40 -7.76
C PRO A 28 1.93 -6.62 -6.43
N LEU A 29 1.44 -5.38 -6.51
CA LEU A 29 1.30 -4.49 -5.36
C LEU A 29 0.45 -5.11 -4.25
N LYS A 30 -0.58 -5.90 -4.58
CA LYS A 30 -1.41 -6.63 -3.59
C LYS A 30 -0.57 -7.50 -2.66
N SER A 31 0.29 -8.36 -3.21
CA SER A 31 1.15 -9.24 -2.39
C SER A 31 2.14 -8.43 -1.56
N LEU A 32 2.74 -7.40 -2.15
CA LEU A 32 3.66 -6.51 -1.41
C LEU A 32 2.94 -5.75 -0.29
N LEU A 33 1.67 -5.40 -0.49
CA LEU A 33 0.88 -4.73 0.52
C LEU A 33 0.59 -5.63 1.72
N GLU A 34 0.21 -6.89 1.48
CA GLU A 34 0.02 -7.89 2.53
C GLU A 34 1.32 -8.13 3.31
N GLU A 35 2.44 -8.29 2.61
CA GLU A 35 3.76 -8.43 3.24
C GLU A 35 4.11 -7.18 4.08
N ALA A 36 3.87 -5.99 3.55
CA ALA A 36 4.10 -4.74 4.26
C ALA A 36 3.19 -4.60 5.48
N ALA A 37 1.93 -5.02 5.38
CA ALA A 37 0.98 -4.97 6.48
C ALA A 37 1.43 -5.83 7.67
N MET A 38 1.87 -7.05 7.40
CA MET A 38 2.43 -7.94 8.42
C MET A 38 3.74 -7.37 9.00
N ARG A 39 4.59 -6.79 8.16
CA ARG A 39 5.94 -6.34 8.53
C ARG A 39 5.96 -5.02 9.30
N PHE A 40 5.07 -4.10 8.96
CA PHE A 40 4.92 -2.79 9.60
C PHE A 40 3.77 -2.75 10.60
N ASN A 41 3.11 -3.88 10.86
CA ASN A 41 1.95 -4.00 11.75
C ASN A 41 0.86 -2.97 11.41
N LEU A 42 0.55 -2.84 10.11
CA LEU A 42 -0.44 -1.89 9.61
C LEU A 42 -1.83 -2.29 10.09
N SER A 43 -2.65 -1.30 10.43
CA SER A 43 -4.06 -1.54 10.74
C SER A 43 -4.84 -1.85 9.47
N PRO A 44 -5.98 -2.58 9.57
CA PRO A 44 -6.86 -2.84 8.42
C PRO A 44 -7.24 -1.54 7.68
N LYS A 45 -7.41 -0.45 8.43
CA LYS A 45 -7.71 0.88 7.89
C LYS A 45 -6.57 1.48 7.04
N ASP A 46 -5.31 1.21 7.39
CA ASP A 46 -4.15 1.62 6.59
C ASP A 46 -4.03 0.77 5.32
N MET A 47 -4.31 -0.54 5.42
CA MET A 47 -4.38 -1.45 4.27
C MET A 47 -5.42 -0.97 3.27
N GLU A 48 -6.66 -0.74 3.69
CA GLU A 48 -7.73 -0.24 2.83
C GLU A 48 -7.36 1.09 2.15
N PHE A 49 -6.67 1.99 2.87
CA PHE A 49 -6.19 3.25 2.31
C PHE A 49 -5.12 3.04 1.23
N MET A 50 -4.19 2.12 1.45
CA MET A 50 -3.15 1.82 0.47
C MET A 50 -3.73 1.06 -0.72
N GLU A 51 -4.61 0.06 -0.52
CA GLU A 51 -5.29 -0.65 -1.60
C GLU A 51 -6.05 0.31 -2.50
N ARG A 52 -6.90 1.18 -1.94
CA ARG A 52 -7.63 2.17 -2.75
C ARG A 52 -6.67 3.15 -3.45
N PHE A 53 -5.58 3.56 -2.80
CA PHE A 53 -4.63 4.52 -3.37
C PHE A 53 -3.88 3.92 -4.57
N TYR A 54 -3.49 2.65 -4.47
CA TYR A 54 -2.83 1.93 -5.55
C TYR A 54 -3.81 1.49 -6.63
N ALA A 55 -5.03 1.07 -6.29
CA ALA A 55 -6.08 0.75 -7.25
C ALA A 55 -6.46 1.98 -8.10
N GLU A 56 -6.58 3.16 -7.47
CA GLU A 56 -6.88 4.41 -8.16
C GLU A 56 -5.70 4.92 -9.00
N ASN A 57 -4.45 4.63 -8.60
CA ASN A 57 -3.25 4.93 -9.39
C ASN A 57 -2.97 3.95 -10.54
N ASN A 58 -3.38 2.69 -10.40
CA ASN A 58 -3.00 1.62 -11.32
C ASN A 58 -4.12 1.20 -12.28
N GLY A 59 -5.28 1.86 -12.29
CA GLY A 59 -6.23 1.81 -13.42
C GLY A 59 -6.68 0.43 -13.91
N GLU A 60 -6.47 -0.63 -13.14
CA GLU A 60 -6.82 -2.00 -13.51
C GLU A 60 -7.85 -2.56 -12.53
N ALA A 61 -8.94 -3.01 -13.16
CA ALA A 61 -10.24 -3.28 -12.60
C ALA A 61 -10.24 -4.40 -11.53
N PRO A 62 -11.24 -4.40 -10.64
CA PRO A 62 -11.48 -5.52 -9.74
C PRO A 62 -11.79 -6.80 -10.54
N ASP A 63 -11.01 -7.85 -10.33
CA ASP A 63 -11.44 -9.21 -10.64
C ASP A 63 -12.44 -9.64 -9.54
N CYS A 64 -13.64 -10.02 -9.99
CA CYS A 64 -14.86 -10.30 -9.22
C CYS A 64 -14.74 -11.37 -8.13
#